data_AF-K2ATP0-F1
#
_entry.id   AF-K2ATP0-F1
#
_cell.length_a   1.000
_cell.length_b   1.000
_cell.length_c   1.000
_cell.angle_alpha   90.00
_cell.angle_beta   90.00
_cell.angle_gamma   90.00
#
_symmetry.space_group_name_H-M   'P 1'
#
loop_
_entity.id
_entity.type
_entity.pdbx_description
1 polymer ?
#
loop_
_entity_poly.entity_id
_entity_poly.type
_entity_poly.pdbx_seq_one_letter_code
_entity_poly.pdbx_strand_id
1 'polypeptide(L)' 'GISVTLGDLVNELRERDRRDQERTIAPLKPAKDAVIIDTNSLTVEQVVERILFEIKQKWPCFLSHA' A
#
# COMPACT_ATOMS: atom_id res chain seq x y z
N GLY A 1 -30.36 -7.73 -3.36
CA GLY A 1 -28.92 -7.85 -3.61
C GLY A 1 -28.56 -6.84 -4.67
N ILE A 2 -27.47 -6.10 -4.48
CA ILE A 2 -27.01 -5.13 -5.49
C ILE A 2 -26.38 -5.95 -6.61
N SER A 3 -26.92 -5.86 -7.82
CA SER A 3 -26.35 -6.51 -9.01
C SER A 3 -25.17 -5.68 -9.50
N VAL A 4 -24.01 -5.85 -8.87
CA VAL A 4 -22.79 -5.16 -9.30
C VAL A 4 -22.11 -6.02 -10.35
N THR A 5 -21.90 -5.48 -11.55
CA THR A 5 -21.10 -6.17 -12.56
C THR A 5 -19.61 -5.92 -12.30
N LEU A 6 -18.74 -6.85 -12.71
CA LEU A 6 -17.29 -6.68 -12.58
C LEU A 6 -16.82 -5.37 -13.26
N GLY A 7 -17.46 -4.98 -14.37
CA GLY A 7 -17.15 -3.74 -15.08
C GLY A 7 -17.47 -2.49 -14.26
N ASP A 8 -18.61 -2.47 -13.58
CA ASP A 8 -19.02 -1.34 -12.73
C ASP A 8 -18.08 -1.18 -11.54
N LEU A 9 -17.72 -2.30 -10.89
CA LEU A 9 -16.81 -2.31 -9.75
C LEU A 9 -15.42 -1.78 -10.12
N VAL A 10 -14.87 -2.21 -11.27
CA VAL A 10 -13.57 -1.74 -11.76
C VAL A 10 -13.59 -0.25 -12.08
N ASN A 11 -14.67 0.25 -12.68
CA ASN A 11 -14.81 1.68 -12.97
C ASN A 11 -14.89 2.53 -11.69
N GLU A 12 -15.62 2.07 -10.68
CA GLU A 12 -15.72 2.74 -9.39
C GLU A 12 -14.37 2.82 -8.67
N LEU A 13 -13.60 1.71 -8.68
CA LEU A 13 -12.23 1.66 -8.16
C LEU A 13 -11.30 2.65 -8.88
N ARG A 14 -11.32 2.68 -10.22
CA ARG A 14 -10.49 3.59 -11.01
C ARG A 14 -10.80 5.05 -10.75
N GLU A 15 -12.09 5.39 -10.67
CA GLU A 15 -12.51 6.77 -10.40
C GLU A 15 -12.15 7.20 -8.98
N ARG A 16 -12.23 6.29 -8.00
CA ARG A 16 -11.73 6.54 -6.64
C ARG A 16 -10.23 6.80 -6.65
N ASP A 17 -9.45 5.93 -7.29
CA ASP A 17 -8.00 6.05 -7.32
C ASP A 17 -7.55 7.35 -8.00
N ARG A 18 -8.23 7.76 -9.09
CA ARG A 18 -8.01 9.05 -9.75
C ARG A 18 -8.25 10.23 -8.80
N ARG A 19 -9.35 10.21 -8.06
CA ARG A 19 -9.69 11.26 -7.08
C ARG A 19 -8.68 11.32 -5.93
N ASP A 20 -8.19 10.16 -5.46
CA ASP A 20 -7.20 10.09 -4.39
C ASP A 20 -5.81 10.58 -4.84
N GLN A 21 -5.44 10.37 -6.10
CA GLN A 21 -4.20 10.90 -6.67
C GLN A 21 -4.23 12.42 -6.91
N GLU A 22 -5.37 12.96 -7.33
CA GLU A 22 -5.55 14.38 -7.64
C GLU A 22 -5.85 15.25 -6.41
N ARG A 23 -5.97 14.66 -5.22
CA ARG A 23 -6.35 15.39 -4.01
C ARG A 23 -5.30 16.44 -3.64
N THR A 24 -5.73 17.70 -3.60
CA THR A 24 -4.88 18.87 -3.32
C THR A 24 -4.33 18.90 -1.89
N ILE A 25 -5.01 18.21 -0.95
CA ILE A 25 -4.64 18.11 0.47
C ILE A 25 -4.29 16.65 0.75
N ALA A 26 -3.10 16.41 1.33
CA ALA A 26 -2.53 15.07 1.58
C ALA A 26 -2.51 14.17 0.32
N PRO A 27 -1.80 14.58 -0.76
CA PRO A 27 -1.72 13.78 -1.98
C PRO A 27 -1.13 12.40 -1.68
N LEU A 28 -1.61 11.38 -2.37
CA LEU A 28 -1.13 10.00 -2.24
C LEU A 28 0.26 9.84 -2.89
N LYS A 29 1.26 10.49 -2.31
CA LYS A 29 2.66 10.44 -2.74
C LYS A 29 3.49 9.77 -1.66
N PRO A 30 4.29 8.75 -2.01
CA PRO A 30 5.24 8.18 -1.08
C PRO A 30 6.19 9.29 -0.58
N ALA A 31 6.52 9.26 0.71
CA ALA A 31 7.51 10.16 1.29
C ALA A 31 8.88 9.94 0.60
N LYS A 32 9.77 10.93 0.68
CA LYS A 32 11.10 10.86 0.04
C LYS A 32 11.93 9.68 0.53
N ASP A 33 11.70 9.24 1.75
CA ASP A 33 12.36 8.12 2.41
C ASP A 33 11.46 6.88 2.50
N ALA A 34 10.28 6.89 1.88
CA ALA A 34 9.39 5.73 1.90
C ALA A 34 10.00 4.56 1.13
N VAL A 35 9.86 3.35 1.70
CA VAL A 35 10.18 2.10 1.01
C VAL A 35 8.92 1.64 0.27
N ILE A 36 9.01 1.49 -1.04
CA ILE A 36 7.90 1.01 -1.88
C ILE A 36 7.96 -0.52 -1.90
N ILE A 37 6.89 -1.16 -1.43
CA ILE A 37 6.73 -2.62 -1.45
C ILE A 37 5.60 -2.92 -2.43
N ASP A 38 5.92 -3.55 -3.56
CA ASP A 38 4.91 -4.07 -4.49
C ASP A 38 4.40 -5.43 -4.00
N THR A 39 3.11 -5.51 -3.70
CA THR A 39 2.45 -6.69 -3.14
C THR A 39 1.66 -7.49 -4.17
N ASN A 40 1.70 -7.14 -5.46
CA ASN A 40 0.88 -7.76 -6.51
C ASN A 40 1.04 -9.28 -6.63
N SER A 41 2.20 -9.83 -6.25
CA SER A 41 2.50 -11.26 -6.34
C SER A 41 2.87 -11.89 -5.01
N LEU A 42 2.62 -11.19 -3.90
CA LEU A 42 2.97 -11.65 -2.56
C LEU A 42 1.72 -12.12 -1.81
N THR A 43 1.83 -13.21 -1.05
CA THR A 43 0.82 -13.55 -0.05
C THR A 43 0.88 -12.58 1.12
N VAL A 44 -0.17 -12.54 1.95
CA VAL A 44 -0.22 -11.66 3.13
C VAL A 44 0.99 -11.89 4.04
N GLU A 45 1.36 -13.16 4.26
CA GLU A 45 2.51 -13.54 5.08
C GLU A 45 3.82 -13.02 4.50
N GLN A 46 4.00 -13.13 3.18
CA GLN A 46 5.20 -12.64 2.49
C GLN A 46 5.30 -11.12 2.53
N VAL A 47 4.17 -10.40 2.48
CA VAL A 47 4.14 -8.95 2.66
C VAL A 47 4.60 -8.58 4.08
N VAL A 48 4.10 -9.27 5.10
CA VAL A 48 4.50 -9.04 6.50
C VAL A 48 5.98 -9.30 6.70
N GLU A 49 6.50 -10.42 6.18
CA GLU A 49 7.94 -10.71 6.23
C GLU A 49 8.77 -9.65 5.53
N ARG A 50 8.31 -9.16 4.37
CA ARG A 50 9.00 -8.08 3.65
C ARG A 50 9.04 -6.79 4.47
N ILE A 51 7.94 -6.42 5.12
CA ILE A 51 7.89 -5.23 5.98
C ILE A 51 8.88 -5.36 7.14
N LEU A 52 8.89 -6.50 7.84
CA LEU A 52 9.80 -6.74 8.97
C LEU A 52 11.28 -6.74 8.53
N PHE A 53 11.57 -7.24 7.34
CA PHE A 53 12.91 -7.19 6.76
C PHE A 53 13.36 -5.74 6.52
N GLU A 54 12.54 -4.90 5.89
CA GLU A 54 12.88 -3.50 5.62
C GLU A 54 13.08 -2.69 6.91
N ILE A 55 12.27 -2.95 7.94
CA ILE A 55 12.42 -2.33 9.27
C ILE A 55 13.76 -2.70 9.89
N LYS A 56 14.16 -3.99 9.86
CA LYS A 56 15.46 -4.45 10.36
C LYS A 56 16.64 -3.78 9.65
N GLN A 57 16.54 -3.62 8.33
CA GLN A 57 17.60 -3.01 7.53
C GLN A 57 17.74 -1.51 7.82
N LYS A 58 16.61 -0.78 7.89
CA LYS A 58 16.64 0.67 8.14
C LYS A 58 16.87 1.04 9.61
N TRP A 59 16.38 0.22 10.55
CA TRP A 59 16.44 0.51 11.99
C TRP A 59 16.88 -0.70 12.81
N PRO A 60 18.14 -1.13 12.68
CA PRO A 60 18.64 -2.34 13.35
C PRO A 60 18.57 -2.27 14.88
N CYS A 61 18.65 -1.07 15.47
CA CYS A 61 18.58 -0.89 16.93
C CYS A 61 17.16 -0.89 17.52
N PHE A 62 16.11 -0.77 16.68
CA PHE A 62 14.72 -0.66 17.15
C PHE A 62 14.19 -1.97 17.76
N LEU A 63 14.82 -3.10 17.43
CA LEU A 63 14.39 -4.43 17.87
C LEU A 63 15.16 -4.97 19.08
N SER A 64 16.14 -4.23 19.62
CA SER A 64 16.91 -4.66 20.81
C SER A 64 16.20 -4.41 22.15
N HIS A 65 14.98 -3.86 22.16
CA HIS A 65 14.22 -3.54 23.37
C HIS A 65 12.78 -4.13 23.38
N ALA A 66 12.52 -5.14 22.56
CA ALA A 66 11.25 -5.88 22.59
C ALA A 66 11.35 -7.10 23.51
#